data_AF-A0A524CXG9-F1
#
_entry.id   AF-A0A524CXG9-F1
#
_cell.length_a   1.000
_cell.length_b   1.000
_cell.length_c   1.000
_cell.angle_alpha   90.00
_cell.angle_beta   90.00
_cell.angle_gamma   90.00
#
_symmetry.space_group_name_H-M   'P 1'
#
loop_
_entity.id
_entity.type
_entity.pdbx_description
1 polymer ?
#
loop_
_entity_poly.entity_id
_entity_poly.type
_entity_poly.pdbx_seq_one_letter_code
_entity_poly.pdbx_strand_id
1 'polypeptide(L)'
;MKKVPNYFKKEHVSYGLLEFDDEKCIRCGICNTACGGGSIIIPPKKDGEERELPHLYTPYPEITMCVACGDCAAACPNEAIKIKRGFTVKEPYLYYRIVQTSELTYPKKY
;
A
#
# COMPACT_ATOMS: atom_id res chain seq x y z
N MET A 1 11.34 1.37 -25.77
CA MET A 1 11.46 -0.01 -25.26
C MET A 1 10.91 -0.06 -23.83
N LYS A 2 9.91 -0.90 -23.57
CA LYS A 2 9.32 -1.06 -22.22
C LYS A 2 10.33 -1.71 -21.27
N LYS A 3 10.44 -1.24 -20.04
CA LYS A 3 11.44 -1.68 -19.05
C LYS A 3 10.78 -2.20 -17.79
N VAL A 4 11.39 -3.13 -17.07
CA VAL A 4 10.92 -3.57 -15.75
C VAL A 4 11.09 -2.41 -14.75
N PRO A 5 10.07 -2.06 -13.94
CA PRO A 5 10.20 -1.00 -12.96
C PRO A 5 11.08 -1.42 -11.78
N ASN A 6 11.62 -0.44 -11.08
CA ASN A 6 12.25 -0.63 -9.78
C ASN A 6 11.28 0.00 -8.77
N TYR A 7 10.70 -0.81 -7.89
CA TYR A 7 9.70 -0.38 -6.92
C TYR A 7 10.29 0.43 -5.75
N PHE A 8 11.57 0.78 -5.80
CA PHE A 8 12.22 1.71 -4.87
C PHE A 8 12.64 3.02 -5.56
N LYS A 9 12.16 3.28 -6.79
CA LYS A 9 12.42 4.51 -7.55
C LYS A 9 11.12 5.24 -7.88
N LYS A 10 10.97 6.45 -7.34
CA LYS A 10 9.76 7.28 -7.56
C LYS A 10 9.59 7.73 -9.02
N GLU A 11 10.65 7.67 -9.81
CA GLU A 11 10.62 7.93 -11.26
C GLU A 11 9.94 6.78 -12.01
N HIS A 12 9.99 5.55 -11.47
CA HIS A 12 9.45 4.35 -12.12
C HIS A 12 8.01 4.06 -11.70
N VAL A 13 7.65 4.33 -10.45
CA VAL A 13 6.33 4.01 -9.90
C VAL A 13 5.76 5.14 -9.05
N SER A 14 4.45 5.27 -9.06
CA SER A 14 3.65 5.98 -8.07
C SER A 14 3.20 4.97 -7.02
N TYR A 15 3.43 5.28 -5.74
CA TYR A 15 2.99 4.44 -4.62
C TYR A 15 1.61 4.87 -4.12
N GLY A 16 0.89 3.92 -3.51
CA GLY A 16 -0.36 4.22 -2.83
C GLY A 16 -0.14 5.15 -1.65
N LEU A 17 -0.91 6.23 -1.56
CA LEU A 17 -0.86 7.15 -0.43
C LEU A 17 -2.24 7.21 0.21
N LEU A 18 -2.28 7.03 1.52
CA LEU A 18 -3.47 7.15 2.33
C LEU A 18 -3.36 8.38 3.22
N GLU A 19 -4.49 9.00 3.51
CA GLU A 19 -4.66 9.98 4.58
C GLU A 19 -5.61 9.40 5.61
N PHE A 20 -5.26 9.56 6.88
CA PHE A 20 -6.08 9.19 8.03
C PHE A 20 -6.61 10.47 8.67
N ASP A 21 -7.92 10.54 8.82
CA ASP A 21 -8.61 11.65 9.49
C ASP A 21 -8.53 11.44 11.01
N ASP A 22 -7.85 12.37 11.71
CA ASP A 22 -7.63 12.25 13.16
C ASP A 22 -8.91 12.35 13.98
N GLU A 23 -9.85 13.20 13.53
CA GLU A 23 -11.10 13.45 14.24
C GLU A 23 -12.04 12.24 14.18
N LYS A 24 -11.96 11.45 13.10
CA LYS A 24 -12.78 10.26 12.90
C LYS A 24 -12.10 8.96 13.35
N CYS A 25 -10.77 8.93 13.38
CA CYS A 25 -10.03 7.70 13.63
C CYS A 25 -9.94 7.37 15.13
N ILE A 26 -10.67 6.34 15.55
CA ILE A 26 -10.63 5.85 16.94
C ILE A 26 -9.45 4.89 17.24
N ARG A 27 -8.47 4.77 16.34
CA ARG A 27 -7.29 3.89 16.44
C ARG A 27 -7.60 2.41 16.79
N CYS A 28 -8.69 1.85 16.25
CA CYS A 28 -9.13 0.47 16.54
C CYS A 28 -8.26 -0.63 15.89
N GLY A 29 -7.50 -0.31 14.84
CA GLY A 29 -6.60 -1.27 14.18
C GLY A 29 -7.23 -2.17 13.12
N ILE A 30 -8.54 -2.07 12.85
CA ILE A 30 -9.23 -2.86 11.79
C ILE A 30 -8.54 -2.69 10.43
N CYS A 31 -8.09 -1.48 10.11
CA CYS A 31 -7.40 -1.18 8.86
C CYS A 31 -6.10 -1.99 8.67
N ASN A 32 -5.38 -2.27 9.76
CA ASN A 32 -4.19 -3.13 9.72
C ASN A 32 -4.55 -4.58 9.44
N THR A 33 -5.57 -5.12 10.12
CA THR A 33 -6.06 -6.49 9.88
C THR A 33 -6.61 -6.67 8.47
N ALA A 34 -7.29 -5.66 7.93
CA ALA A 34 -7.83 -5.67 6.57
C ALA A 34 -6.74 -5.52 5.49
N CYS A 35 -5.53 -5.08 5.84
CA CYS A 35 -4.47 -4.82 4.86
C CYS A 35 -3.78 -6.14 4.45
N GLY A 36 -4.26 -6.76 3.36
CA GLY A 36 -3.60 -7.96 2.80
C GLY A 36 -2.15 -7.74 2.37
N GLY A 37 -1.76 -6.49 2.09
CA GLY A 37 -0.39 -6.10 1.75
C GLY A 37 0.49 -5.72 2.94
N GLY A 38 0.01 -5.82 4.19
CA GLY A 38 0.80 -5.54 5.40
C GLY A 38 1.42 -4.14 5.44
N SER A 39 0.80 -3.16 4.80
CA SER A 39 1.38 -1.83 4.56
C SER A 39 0.97 -0.77 5.59
N ILE A 40 0.10 -1.11 6.54
CA ILE A 40 -0.39 -0.20 7.58
C ILE A 40 0.29 -0.58 8.90
N ILE A 41 0.87 0.40 9.57
CA ILE A 41 1.46 0.25 10.90
C ILE A 41 0.52 0.90 11.91
N ILE A 42 0.24 0.18 13.00
CA ILE A 42 -0.43 0.73 14.17
C ILE A 42 0.63 0.98 15.25
N PRO A 43 0.97 2.24 15.56
CA PRO A 43 1.92 2.55 16.61
C PRO A 43 1.52 1.90 17.94
N PRO A 44 2.49 1.44 18.76
CA PRO A 44 2.20 1.04 20.13
C PRO A 44 1.70 2.25 20.92
N LYS A 45 0.82 2.02 21.89
CA LYS A 45 0.43 3.07 22.83
C LYS A 45 1.60 3.29 23.81
N LYS A 46 2.05 4.52 23.96
CA LYS A 46 3.01 4.92 25.01
C LYS A 46 2.26 5.28 26.29
N ASP A 47 2.89 5.06 27.43
CA ASP A 47 2.26 5.34 28.73
C ASP A 47 2.00 6.85 28.89
N GLY A 48 0.78 7.20 29.30
CA GLY A 48 0.38 8.59 29.50
C GLY A 48 0.04 9.38 28.22
N GLU A 49 0.16 8.77 27.04
CA GLU A 49 -0.14 9.43 25.75
C GLU A 49 -1.33 8.79 25.03
N GLU A 50 -1.98 9.59 24.18
CA GLU A 50 -2.90 9.05 23.19
C GLU A 50 -2.15 8.21 22.16
N ARG A 51 -2.80 7.17 21.65
CA ARG A 51 -2.20 6.34 20.61
C ARG A 51 -2.05 7.16 19.34
N GLU A 52 -0.87 7.15 18.74
CA GLU A 52 -0.65 7.81 17.44
C GLU A 52 -1.53 7.20 16.34
N LEU A 53 -1.82 7.98 15.31
CA LEU A 53 -2.60 7.51 14.16
C LEU A 53 -1.91 6.35 13.43
N PRO A 54 -2.69 5.43 12.82
CA PRO A 54 -2.16 4.51 11.83
C PRO A 54 -1.44 5.26 10.70
N HIS A 55 -0.35 4.69 10.20
CA HIS A 55 0.38 5.26 9.06
C HIS A 55 0.87 4.16 8.12
N LEU A 56 1.27 4.54 6.92
CA LEU A 56 1.81 3.60 5.96
C LEU A 56 3.26 3.24 6.30
N TYR A 57 3.61 1.96 6.19
CA TYR A 57 4.98 1.51 6.24
C TYR A 57 5.78 2.11 5.07
N THR A 58 6.86 2.82 5.40
CA THR A 58 7.76 3.48 4.44
C THR A 58 9.17 2.93 4.53
N PRO A 59 9.56 1.95 3.68
CA PRO A 59 10.92 1.40 3.69
C PRO A 59 11.99 2.40 3.19
N TYR A 60 11.59 3.43 2.44
CA TYR A 60 12.43 4.53 1.97
C TYR A 60 11.64 5.85 2.06
N PRO A 61 12.32 7.02 2.16
CA PRO A 61 11.64 8.30 2.17
C PRO A 61 10.70 8.46 0.96
N GLU A 62 9.46 8.88 1.22
CA GLU A 62 8.39 9.06 0.21
C GLU A 62 7.93 7.78 -0.53
N ILE A 63 8.41 6.61 -0.12
CA ILE A 63 8.08 5.31 -0.73
C ILE A 63 7.26 4.51 0.28
N THR A 64 6.02 4.19 -0.09
CA THR A 64 5.13 3.35 0.70
C THR A 64 4.99 1.97 0.06
N MET A 65 4.68 0.95 0.85
CA MET A 65 4.34 -0.39 0.34
C MET A 65 2.87 -0.54 -0.08
N CYS A 66 2.08 0.53 0.03
CA CYS A 66 0.64 0.50 -0.25
C CYS A 66 0.36 0.43 -1.76
N VAL A 67 -0.50 -0.49 -2.17
CA VAL A 67 -1.01 -0.58 -3.55
C VAL A 67 -2.34 0.13 -3.77
N ALA A 68 -2.87 0.79 -2.74
CA ALA A 68 -4.15 1.52 -2.77
C ALA A 68 -5.35 0.66 -3.23
N CYS A 69 -5.46 -0.60 -2.76
CA CYS A 69 -6.60 -1.48 -3.08
C CYS A 69 -7.94 -0.98 -2.54
N GLY A 70 -7.94 -0.26 -1.41
CA GLY A 70 -9.13 0.32 -0.80
C GLY A 70 -9.78 -0.51 0.31
N ASP A 71 -9.32 -1.73 0.57
CA ASP A 71 -9.92 -2.61 1.59
C ASP A 71 -9.97 -1.97 2.98
N CYS A 72 -8.89 -1.29 3.37
CA CYS A 72 -8.84 -0.58 4.66
C CYS A 72 -9.87 0.56 4.76
N ALA A 73 -10.11 1.28 3.66
CA ALA A 73 -11.10 2.35 3.62
C ALA A 73 -12.53 1.78 3.67
N ALA A 74 -12.80 0.71 2.93
CA ALA A 74 -14.09 0.01 2.95
C ALA A 74 -14.38 -0.63 4.32
N ALA A 75 -13.37 -1.16 5.00
CA ALA A 75 -13.50 -1.79 6.31
C ALA A 75 -13.58 -0.78 7.48
N CYS A 76 -13.30 0.51 7.25
CA CYS A 76 -13.29 1.50 8.33
C CYS A 76 -14.72 1.91 8.69
N PRO A 77 -15.22 1.60 9.90
CA PRO A 77 -16.60 1.91 10.28
C PRO A 77 -16.87 3.42 10.44
N ASN A 78 -15.81 4.23 10.63
CA ASN A 78 -15.89 5.68 10.79
C ASN A 78 -15.48 6.45 9.53
N GLU A 79 -15.25 5.75 8.41
CA GLU A 79 -14.85 6.36 7.13
C GLU A 79 -13.62 7.28 7.25
N ALA A 80 -12.69 6.94 8.14
CA ALA A 80 -11.57 7.79 8.52
C ALA A 80 -10.36 7.69 7.56
N ILE A 81 -10.49 6.97 6.43
CA ILE A 81 -9.36 6.67 5.54
C ILE A 81 -9.69 7.10 4.12
N LYS A 82 -8.81 7.91 3.52
CA LYS A 82 -8.94 8.38 2.14
C LYS A 82 -7.72 7.99 1.33
N ILE A 83 -7.94 7.42 0.14
CA ILE A 83 -6.87 7.23 -0.84
C ILE A 83 -6.55 8.59 -1.48
N LYS A 84 -5.35 9.12 -1.21
CA LYS A 84 -4.83 10.35 -1.82
C LYS A 84 -4.21 10.13 -3.17
N ARG A 85 -3.59 8.96 -3.37
CA ARG A 85 -2.92 8.60 -4.62
C ARG A 85 -2.93 7.09 -4.81
N GLY A 86 -3.21 6.66 -6.04
CA GLY A 86 -3.15 5.26 -6.42
C GLY A 86 -1.74 4.77 -6.73
N PHE A 87 -1.56 3.45 -6.67
CA PHE A 87 -0.37 2.80 -7.19
C PHE A 87 -0.42 2.74 -8.72
N THR A 88 0.67 3.10 -9.38
CA THR A 88 0.76 3.05 -10.85
C THR A 88 2.20 2.91 -11.29
N VAL A 89 2.47 2.10 -12.31
CA VAL A 89 3.78 2.05 -12.97
C VAL A 89 3.83 3.10 -14.07
N LYS A 90 4.85 3.96 -14.06
CA LYS A 90 5.01 5.06 -15.02
C LYS A 90 5.64 4.57 -16.32
N GLU A 91 5.27 5.14 -17.45
CA GLU A 91 5.99 4.93 -18.71
C GLU A 91 7.44 5.46 -18.60
N PRO A 92 8.45 4.81 -19.20
CA PRO A 92 8.41 3.60 -20.04
C PRO A 92 8.51 2.28 -19.25
N TYR A 93 8.30 2.29 -17.94
CA TYR A 93 8.54 1.14 -17.05
C TYR A 93 7.37 0.16 -16.97
N LEU A 94 6.35 0.34 -17.80
CA LEU A 94 5.19 -0.52 -17.83
C LEU A 94 5.49 -1.77 -18.68
N TYR A 95 6.09 -2.77 -18.04
CA TYR A 95 6.53 -4.02 -18.69
C TYR A 95 5.40 -5.06 -18.76
N TYR A 96 4.77 -5.16 -19.92
CA TYR A 96 3.78 -6.21 -20.22
C TYR A 96 4.47 -7.43 -20.82
N ARG A 97 5.19 -8.21 -20.03
CA ARG A 97 5.47 -9.59 -20.44
C ARG A 97 4.32 -10.44 -19.92
N ILE A 98 3.47 -10.89 -20.84
CA ILE A 98 2.49 -11.92 -20.56
C ILE A 98 3.32 -13.19 -20.29
N VAL A 99 3.59 -13.46 -19.01
CA VAL A 99 4.26 -14.70 -18.58
C VAL A 99 3.32 -15.90 -18.66
N GLN A 100 2.03 -15.66 -18.88
CA GLN A 100 1.08 -16.69 -19.26
C GLN A 100 1.36 -17.15 -20.69
N THR A 101 2.02 -18.29 -20.80
CA THR A 101 1.93 -19.14 -21.97
C THR A 101 0.46 -19.52 -22.20
N SER A 102 0.09 -19.84 -23.44
CA SER A 102 -1.25 -20.37 -23.75
C SER A 102 -1.59 -21.63 -22.97
N GLU A 103 -0.57 -22.33 -22.48
CA GLU A 103 -0.68 -23.48 -21.60
C GLU A 103 -0.37 -23.08 -20.15
N LEU A 104 -1.31 -23.36 -19.24
CA LEU A 104 -1.14 -23.17 -17.81
C LEU A 104 -0.22 -24.27 -17.24
N THR A 105 1.09 -24.10 -17.36
CA THR A 105 2.08 -24.99 -16.73
C THR A 105 2.59 -24.39 -15.42
N TYR A 106 2.83 -25.23 -14.40
CA TYR A 106 3.42 -24.79 -13.14
C TYR A 106 4.77 -24.07 -13.36
N PRO A 107 5.12 -23.07 -12.50
CA PRO A 107 6.43 -22.44 -12.55
C PRO A 107 7.55 -23.48 -12.46
N LYS A 108 8.56 -23.38 -13.31
CA LYS A 108 9.76 -24.23 -13.18
C LYS A 108 10.36 -23.99 -11.79
N LYS A 109 10.46 -25.04 -10.98
CA LYS A 109 11.24 -25.00 -9.73
C LYS A 109 12.70 -24.77 -10.12
N TYR A 110 13.27 -23.66 -9.69
CA TYR A 110 14.69 -23.35 -9.83
C TYR A 110 15.50 -24.08 -8.75
#